data_AF-A0AAN3P053-F1
#
_entry.id   AF-A0AAN3P053-F1
#
_cell.length_a   1.000
_cell.length_b   1.000
_cell.length_c   1.000
_cell.angle_alpha   90.00
_cell.angle_beta   90.00
_cell.angle_gamma   90.00
#
_symmetry.space_group_name_H-M   'P 1'
#
loop_
_entity.id
_entity.type
_entity.pdbx_description
1 polymer ?
#
loop_
_entity_poly.entity_id
_entity_poly.type
_entity_poly.pdbx_seq_one_letter_code
_entity_poly.pdbx_strand_id
1 'polypeptide(L)'
;YIARLRNRVENRLWHSLAACIDDSQTQQLLDLLSVPAGSRYSLLDQLRAGPTKVNATSLVQAIGRLQTIRSLGVTLPAITPVSDIRIAAMARYASTAKITALQRLPEKRKLATLVAFSCCMEATAQDDALELLEALLRDLFNEAVQADKRNRQRTLKDLDRAAEILAKACRMLLDDKLSDTDVRDSIFNIIPEDVLTHAVNNVTSIIRPDNNVYFNELDSKFKTVRRFLPDLLSRIHFEGNASAKTLIEALCWIEVNLKKKKTDNDAPREIINKP
;
A
#
# COMPACT_ATOMS: atom_id res chain seq x y z
N TYR A 1 15.40 -35.96 36.91
CA TYR A 1 15.85 -34.62 37.35
C TYR A 1 15.53 -33.54 36.31
N ILE A 2 16.01 -33.68 35.06
CA ILE A 2 15.80 -32.70 33.96
C ILE A 2 14.32 -32.38 33.69
N ALA A 3 13.44 -33.39 33.65
CA ALA A 3 12.00 -33.18 33.40
C ALA A 3 11.30 -32.32 34.47
N ARG A 4 11.68 -32.47 35.75
CA ARG A 4 11.12 -31.66 36.86
C ARG A 4 11.59 -30.20 36.78
N LEU A 5 12.86 -30.00 36.40
CA LEU A 5 13.43 -28.67 36.23
C LEU A 5 12.79 -27.95 35.04
N ARG A 6 12.56 -28.67 33.93
CA ARG A 6 11.82 -28.15 32.77
C ARG A 6 10.41 -27.69 33.12
N ASN A 7 9.62 -28.53 33.81
CA ASN A 7 8.27 -28.18 34.24
C ASN A 7 8.24 -26.96 35.18
N ARG A 8 9.23 -26.83 36.07
CA ARG A 8 9.31 -25.67 36.98
C ARG A 8 9.59 -24.37 36.23
N VAL A 9 10.46 -24.42 35.21
CA VAL A 9 10.76 -23.26 34.36
C VAL A 9 9.55 -22.91 33.48
N GLU A 10 8.87 -23.90 32.90
CA GLU A 10 7.65 -23.69 32.11
C GLU A 10 6.52 -23.08 32.96
N ASN A 11 6.30 -23.57 34.18
CA ASN A 11 5.31 -22.98 35.08
C ASN A 11 5.65 -21.54 35.43
N ARG A 12 6.92 -21.24 35.76
CA ARG A 12 7.36 -19.86 36.04
C ARG A 12 7.12 -18.94 34.83
N LEU A 13 7.46 -19.41 33.64
CA LEU A 13 7.18 -18.71 32.38
C LEU A 13 5.69 -18.36 32.26
N TRP A 14 4.80 -19.33 32.45
CA TRP A 14 3.37 -19.09 32.33
C TRP A 14 2.85 -18.08 33.35
N HIS A 15 3.36 -18.14 34.58
CA HIS A 15 2.99 -17.17 35.62
C HIS A 15 3.48 -15.77 35.27
N SER A 16 4.72 -15.64 34.82
CA SER A 16 5.29 -14.34 34.45
C SER A 16 4.51 -13.69 33.31
N LEU A 17 4.16 -14.44 32.26
CA LEU A 17 3.39 -13.89 31.13
C LEU A 17 1.93 -13.57 31.52
N ALA A 18 1.28 -14.45 32.29
CA ALA A 18 -0.08 -14.20 32.74
C ALA A 18 -0.17 -13.04 33.75
N ALA A 19 0.91 -12.71 34.46
CA ALA A 19 0.96 -11.56 35.36
C ALA A 19 1.16 -10.22 34.63
N CYS A 20 1.42 -10.22 33.32
CA CYS A 20 1.56 -9.01 32.52
C CYS A 20 0.23 -8.41 32.06
N ILE A 21 -0.88 -9.08 32.34
CA ILE A 21 -2.21 -8.69 31.88
C ILE A 21 -3.14 -8.45 33.07
N ASP A 22 -4.07 -7.49 32.92
CA ASP A 22 -5.14 -7.26 33.88
C ASP A 22 -6.37 -8.17 33.64
N ASP A 23 -7.39 -8.05 34.49
CA ASP A 23 -8.60 -8.87 34.39
C ASP A 23 -9.40 -8.60 33.09
N SER A 24 -9.38 -7.35 32.60
CA SER A 24 -10.05 -6.97 31.35
C SER A 24 -9.35 -7.60 30.15
N GLN A 25 -8.03 -7.51 30.09
CA GLN A 25 -7.19 -8.14 29.07
C GLN A 25 -7.29 -9.65 29.13
N THR A 26 -7.37 -10.22 30.33
CA THR A 26 -7.59 -11.66 30.54
C THR A 26 -8.89 -12.10 29.87
N GLN A 27 -9.99 -11.38 30.11
CA GLN A 27 -11.27 -11.67 29.47
C GLN A 27 -11.21 -11.51 27.95
N GLN A 28 -10.65 -10.40 27.46
CA GLN A 28 -10.50 -10.14 26.02
C GLN A 28 -9.71 -11.25 25.32
N LEU A 29 -8.60 -11.71 25.92
CA LEU A 29 -7.80 -12.79 25.36
C LEU A 29 -8.55 -14.12 25.35
N LEU A 30 -9.28 -14.44 26.43
CA LEU A 30 -10.10 -15.66 26.47
C LEU A 30 -11.23 -15.62 25.44
N ASP A 31 -11.84 -14.46 25.22
CA ASP A 31 -12.88 -14.25 24.21
C ASP A 31 -12.37 -14.46 22.78
N LEU A 32 -11.06 -14.39 22.55
CA LEU A 32 -10.47 -14.75 21.26
C LEU A 32 -10.76 -16.21 20.88
N LEU A 33 -10.91 -17.09 21.87
CA LEU A 33 -11.21 -18.51 21.65
C LEU A 33 -12.70 -18.78 21.45
N SER A 34 -13.56 -17.79 21.62
CA SER A 34 -15.00 -17.90 21.46
C SER A 34 -15.40 -17.60 20.02
N VAL A 35 -16.51 -18.19 19.58
CA VAL A 35 -17.11 -17.92 18.26
C VAL A 35 -18.25 -16.90 18.46
N PRO A 36 -18.14 -15.68 17.92
CA PRO A 36 -19.22 -14.70 18.00
C PRO A 36 -20.51 -15.19 17.34
N ALA A 37 -21.66 -14.72 17.82
CA ALA A 37 -22.95 -15.05 17.23
C ALA A 37 -22.99 -14.67 15.74
N GLY A 38 -23.38 -15.61 14.88
CA GLY A 38 -23.42 -15.42 13.42
C GLY A 38 -22.07 -15.64 12.71
N SER A 39 -20.97 -15.88 13.42
CA SER A 39 -19.68 -16.25 12.84
C SER A 39 -19.50 -17.77 12.77
N ARG A 40 -18.74 -18.24 11.77
CA ARG A 40 -18.25 -19.63 11.71
C ARG A 40 -16.87 -19.80 12.34
N TYR A 41 -16.16 -18.70 12.57
CA TYR A 41 -14.77 -18.68 13.00
C TYR A 41 -14.63 -17.88 14.29
N SER A 42 -13.71 -18.31 15.16
CA SER A 42 -13.36 -17.55 16.36
C SER A 42 -12.65 -16.24 16.00
N LEU A 43 -12.60 -15.28 16.92
CA LEU A 43 -11.82 -14.06 16.71
C LEU A 43 -10.34 -14.39 16.51
N LEU A 44 -9.81 -15.38 17.23
CA LEU A 44 -8.43 -15.85 17.03
C LEU A 44 -8.20 -16.36 15.61
N ASP A 45 -9.14 -17.12 15.04
CA ASP A 45 -9.03 -17.60 13.66
C ASP A 45 -9.05 -16.46 12.64
N GLN A 46 -9.84 -15.41 12.88
CA GLN A 46 -9.85 -14.21 12.05
C GLN A 46 -8.53 -13.44 12.14
N LEU A 47 -7.95 -13.32 13.35
CA LEU A 47 -6.67 -12.64 13.55
C LEU A 47 -5.48 -13.40 12.95
N ARG A 48 -5.55 -14.73 12.88
CA ARG A 48 -4.53 -15.57 12.21
C ARG A 48 -4.60 -15.49 10.69
N ALA A 49 -5.72 -15.07 10.12
CA ALA A 49 -5.92 -15.08 8.68
C ALA A 49 -5.19 -13.90 8.02
N GLY A 50 -4.06 -14.22 7.36
CA GLY A 50 -3.30 -13.35 6.47
C GLY A 50 -4.14 -12.75 5.32
N PRO A 51 -3.74 -11.62 4.71
CA PRO A 51 -4.38 -11.17 3.48
C PRO A 51 -4.13 -12.17 2.34
N THR A 52 -5.12 -12.38 1.47
CA THR A 52 -5.03 -13.37 0.37
C THR A 52 -5.08 -12.77 -1.03
N LYS A 53 -5.41 -11.49 -1.14
CA LYS A 53 -5.56 -10.78 -2.43
C LYS A 53 -4.88 -9.44 -2.36
N VAL A 54 -4.17 -9.06 -3.42
CA VAL A 54 -3.57 -7.73 -3.58
C VAL A 54 -4.61 -6.77 -4.13
N ASN A 55 -5.23 -5.97 -3.26
CA ASN A 55 -6.11 -4.85 -3.64
C ASN A 55 -6.33 -3.91 -2.44
N ALA A 56 -6.88 -2.72 -2.70
CA ALA A 56 -7.11 -1.70 -1.68
C ALA A 56 -8.03 -2.17 -0.53
N THR A 57 -9.05 -2.97 -0.81
CA THR A 57 -9.97 -3.48 0.24
C THR A 57 -9.26 -4.45 1.17
N SER A 58 -8.46 -5.36 0.62
CA SER A 58 -7.64 -6.26 1.42
C SER A 58 -6.64 -5.50 2.30
N LEU A 59 -6.07 -4.39 1.81
CA LEU A 59 -5.14 -3.56 2.59
C LEU A 59 -5.84 -2.88 3.76
N VAL A 60 -7.03 -2.31 3.54
CA VAL A 60 -7.84 -1.76 4.64
C VAL A 60 -8.17 -2.85 5.68
N GLN A 61 -8.50 -4.06 5.24
CA GLN A 61 -8.77 -5.19 6.14
C GLN A 61 -7.51 -5.63 6.92
N ALA A 62 -6.35 -5.68 6.29
CA ALA A 62 -5.08 -6.01 6.94
C ALA A 62 -4.70 -4.97 8.00
N ILE A 63 -4.87 -3.69 7.69
CA ILE A 63 -4.67 -2.58 8.65
C ILE A 63 -5.69 -2.66 9.81
N GLY A 64 -6.96 -2.98 9.51
CA GLY A 64 -7.98 -3.20 10.53
C GLY A 64 -7.64 -4.37 11.46
N ARG A 65 -7.11 -5.47 10.90
CA ARG A 65 -6.64 -6.61 11.68
C ARG A 65 -5.49 -6.23 12.61
N LEU A 66 -4.51 -5.47 12.13
CA LEU A 66 -3.42 -4.92 12.95
C LEU A 66 -3.97 -4.09 14.10
N GLN A 67 -4.97 -3.23 13.84
CA GLN A 67 -5.60 -2.43 14.87
C GLN A 67 -6.30 -3.30 15.93
N THR A 68 -7.03 -4.35 15.51
CA THR A 68 -7.67 -5.28 16.45
C THR A 68 -6.64 -5.93 17.37
N ILE A 69 -5.47 -6.33 16.83
CA ILE A 69 -4.38 -6.91 17.64
C ILE A 69 -3.84 -5.89 18.65
N ARG A 70 -3.56 -4.66 18.19
CA ARG A 70 -3.11 -3.57 19.09
C ARG A 70 -4.12 -3.23 20.16
N SER A 71 -5.42 -3.33 19.86
CA SER A 71 -6.48 -3.05 20.83
C SER A 71 -6.54 -4.04 22.00
N LEU A 72 -5.89 -5.21 21.88
CA LEU A 72 -5.70 -6.13 23.01
C LEU A 72 -4.78 -5.52 24.08
N GLY A 73 -3.95 -4.54 23.71
CA GLY A 73 -3.12 -3.77 24.66
C GLY A 73 -2.07 -4.59 25.39
N VAL A 74 -1.71 -5.77 24.89
CA VAL A 74 -0.80 -6.68 25.58
C VAL A 74 0.66 -6.31 25.26
N THR A 75 1.33 -5.70 26.24
CA THR A 75 2.75 -5.35 26.15
C THR A 75 3.56 -6.15 27.15
N LEU A 76 4.67 -6.74 26.71
CA LEU A 76 5.62 -7.37 27.62
C LEU A 76 6.59 -6.34 28.22
N PRO A 77 7.01 -6.51 29.49
CA PRO A 77 8.07 -5.69 30.07
C PRO A 77 9.37 -5.78 29.26
N ALA A 78 10.06 -4.65 29.10
CA ALA A 78 11.33 -4.57 28.36
C ALA A 78 12.39 -5.57 28.87
N ILE A 79 12.35 -5.90 30.16
CA ILE A 79 13.13 -6.99 30.76
C ILE A 79 12.15 -8.07 31.20
N THR A 80 11.88 -9.01 30.31
CA THR A 80 11.16 -10.22 30.70
C THR A 80 12.21 -11.26 31.15
N PRO A 81 12.06 -11.95 32.30
CA PRO A 81 12.98 -13.02 32.73
C PRO A 81 12.86 -14.30 31.89
N VAL A 82 12.37 -14.17 30.67
CA VAL A 82 11.91 -15.21 29.76
C VAL A 82 12.64 -15.06 28.45
N SER A 83 13.09 -16.17 27.87
CA SER A 83 13.70 -16.18 26.54
C SER A 83 12.67 -15.96 25.43
N ASP A 84 12.96 -15.05 24.51
CA ASP A 84 12.16 -14.75 23.30
C ASP A 84 11.85 -16.00 22.47
N ILE A 85 12.79 -16.96 22.40
CA ILE A 85 12.61 -18.23 21.69
C ILE A 85 11.39 -18.99 22.23
N ARG A 86 11.15 -18.95 23.55
CA ARG A 86 10.02 -19.63 24.19
C ARG A 86 8.71 -18.89 23.94
N ILE A 87 8.74 -17.56 23.98
CA ILE A 87 7.57 -16.73 23.65
C ILE A 87 7.17 -17.00 22.20
N ALA A 88 8.13 -16.93 21.26
CA ALA A 88 7.91 -17.24 19.86
C ALA A 88 7.42 -18.68 19.63
N ALA A 89 7.88 -19.66 20.42
CA ALA A 89 7.35 -21.03 20.35
C ALA A 89 5.89 -21.12 20.80
N MET A 90 5.51 -20.41 21.86
CA MET A 90 4.13 -20.36 22.34
C MET A 90 3.22 -19.61 21.36
N ALA A 91 3.69 -18.50 20.80
CA ALA A 91 2.99 -17.77 19.75
C ALA A 91 2.75 -18.64 18.51
N ARG A 92 3.78 -19.36 18.02
CA ARG A 92 3.64 -20.29 16.89
C ARG A 92 2.64 -21.41 17.16
N TYR A 93 2.64 -21.96 18.38
CA TYR A 93 1.63 -22.93 18.80
C TYR A 93 0.23 -22.29 18.76
N ALA A 94 0.10 -21.09 19.30
CA ALA A 94 -1.14 -20.32 19.24
C ALA A 94 -1.56 -19.93 17.82
N SER A 95 -0.66 -19.82 16.85
CA SER A 95 -1.02 -19.50 15.45
C SER A 95 -1.51 -20.72 14.67
N THR A 96 -1.16 -21.94 15.10
CA THR A 96 -1.38 -23.17 14.32
C THR A 96 -2.33 -24.16 14.99
N ALA A 97 -2.46 -24.13 16.31
CA ALA A 97 -3.30 -25.06 17.05
C ALA A 97 -4.80 -24.80 16.83
N LYS A 98 -5.57 -25.89 16.74
CA LYS A 98 -7.04 -25.83 16.78
C LYS A 98 -7.52 -25.14 18.06
N ILE A 99 -8.58 -24.33 17.96
CA ILE A 99 -9.17 -23.63 19.11
C ILE A 99 -9.50 -24.57 20.27
N THR A 100 -10.05 -25.76 19.96
CA THR A 100 -10.36 -26.78 20.98
C THR A 100 -9.13 -27.30 21.74
N ALA A 101 -7.95 -27.32 21.11
CA ALA A 101 -6.71 -27.70 21.78
C ALA A 101 -6.24 -26.59 22.73
N LEU A 102 -6.39 -25.32 22.34
CA LEU A 102 -6.09 -24.16 23.20
C LEU A 102 -7.02 -24.10 24.41
N GLN A 103 -8.32 -24.35 24.23
CA GLN A 103 -9.30 -24.36 25.31
C GLN A 103 -9.00 -25.42 26.39
N ARG A 104 -8.40 -26.55 26.00
CA ARG A 104 -8.04 -27.66 26.90
C ARG A 104 -6.75 -27.41 27.70
N LEU A 105 -5.98 -26.37 27.39
CA LEU A 105 -4.78 -26.05 28.15
C LEU A 105 -5.15 -25.63 29.58
N PRO A 106 -4.29 -25.92 30.58
CA PRO A 106 -4.42 -25.34 31.91
C PRO A 106 -4.48 -23.80 31.82
N GLU A 107 -5.35 -23.16 32.60
CA GLU A 107 -5.65 -21.72 32.51
C GLU A 107 -4.41 -20.83 32.38
N LYS A 108 -3.42 -20.99 33.28
CA LYS A 108 -2.18 -20.19 33.22
C LYS A 108 -1.39 -20.39 31.93
N ARG A 109 -1.33 -21.62 31.42
CA ARG A 109 -0.66 -21.93 30.15
C ARG A 109 -1.46 -21.37 28.97
N LYS A 110 -2.80 -21.43 29.03
CA LYS A 110 -3.70 -20.87 28.02
C LYS A 110 -3.48 -19.37 27.89
N LEU A 111 -3.58 -18.64 29.00
CA LEU A 111 -3.36 -17.18 29.02
C LEU A 111 -1.97 -16.81 28.55
N ALA A 112 -0.92 -17.46 29.07
CA ALA A 112 0.45 -17.21 28.62
C ALA A 112 0.64 -17.46 27.11
N THR A 113 -0.06 -18.46 26.54
CA THR A 113 -0.04 -18.76 25.10
C THR A 113 -0.70 -17.64 24.28
N LEU A 114 -1.80 -17.07 24.77
CA LEU A 114 -2.53 -15.97 24.12
C LEU A 114 -1.82 -14.62 24.27
N VAL A 115 -1.15 -14.39 25.40
CA VAL A 115 -0.25 -13.25 25.59
C VAL A 115 0.89 -13.32 24.58
N ALA A 116 1.59 -14.47 24.51
CA ALA A 116 2.67 -14.66 23.56
C ALA A 116 2.21 -14.48 22.11
N PHE A 117 1.03 -15.00 21.76
CA PHE A 117 0.41 -14.78 20.46
C PHE A 117 0.24 -13.29 20.16
N SER A 118 -0.38 -12.53 21.07
CA SER A 118 -0.71 -11.11 20.83
C SER A 118 0.55 -10.28 20.58
N CYS A 119 1.61 -10.51 21.38
CA CYS A 119 2.87 -9.77 21.23
C CYS A 119 3.61 -10.08 19.92
N CYS A 120 3.58 -11.34 19.47
CA CYS A 120 4.25 -11.69 18.20
C CYS A 120 3.38 -11.34 16.98
N MET A 121 2.06 -11.46 17.09
CA MET A 121 1.15 -11.29 15.96
C MET A 121 1.03 -9.83 15.52
N GLU A 122 1.29 -8.86 16.40
CA GLU A 122 1.31 -7.45 16.00
C GLU A 122 2.36 -7.18 14.92
N ALA A 123 3.60 -7.63 15.14
CA ALA A 123 4.68 -7.48 14.17
C ALA A 123 4.33 -8.18 12.84
N THR A 124 3.87 -9.44 12.91
CA THR A 124 3.44 -10.18 11.72
C THR A 124 2.30 -9.48 10.98
N ALA A 125 1.30 -8.95 11.68
CA ALA A 125 0.19 -8.26 11.03
C ALA A 125 0.59 -6.92 10.41
N GLN A 126 1.58 -6.25 10.99
CA GLN A 126 2.17 -5.04 10.41
C GLN A 126 2.98 -5.36 9.16
N ASP A 127 3.83 -6.40 9.20
CA ASP A 127 4.60 -6.87 8.05
C ASP A 127 3.68 -7.27 6.88
N ASP A 128 2.64 -8.07 7.15
CA ASP A 128 1.62 -8.43 6.16
C ASP A 128 0.98 -7.20 5.48
N ALA A 129 0.69 -6.14 6.25
CA ALA A 129 0.10 -4.92 5.71
C ALA A 129 1.09 -4.15 4.82
N LEU A 130 2.38 -4.14 5.19
CA LEU A 130 3.43 -3.48 4.42
C LEU A 130 3.78 -4.25 3.13
N GLU A 131 3.87 -5.58 3.19
CA GLU A 131 4.05 -6.41 2.00
C GLU A 131 2.90 -6.23 1.00
N LEU A 132 1.66 -6.18 1.52
CA LEU A 132 0.48 -5.95 0.70
C LEU A 132 0.45 -4.54 0.10
N LEU A 133 0.89 -3.52 0.85
CA LEU A 133 1.06 -2.16 0.36
C LEU A 133 2.09 -2.11 -0.76
N GLU A 134 3.24 -2.74 -0.59
CA GLU A 134 4.30 -2.78 -1.61
C GLU A 134 3.80 -3.44 -2.90
N ALA A 135 3.17 -4.60 -2.79
CA ALA A 135 2.60 -5.32 -3.94
C ALA A 135 1.53 -4.47 -4.65
N LEU A 136 0.63 -3.84 -3.89
CA LEU A 136 -0.42 -2.99 -4.46
C LEU A 136 0.15 -1.76 -5.17
N LEU A 137 1.13 -1.08 -4.57
CA LEU A 137 1.79 0.06 -5.21
C LEU A 137 2.47 -0.39 -6.50
N ARG A 138 3.23 -1.49 -6.47
CA ARG A 138 3.88 -2.06 -7.65
C ARG A 138 2.89 -2.31 -8.79
N ASP A 139 1.73 -2.89 -8.50
CA ASP A 139 0.68 -3.13 -9.49
C ASP A 139 0.12 -1.83 -10.07
N LEU A 140 -0.15 -0.82 -9.22
CA LEU A 140 -0.65 0.48 -9.67
C LEU A 140 0.33 1.19 -10.61
N PHE A 141 1.63 1.20 -10.27
CA PHE A 141 2.68 1.79 -11.10
C PHE A 141 2.84 1.02 -12.42
N ASN A 142 2.87 -0.32 -12.37
CA ASN A 142 2.96 -1.14 -13.57
C ASN A 142 1.76 -0.93 -14.50
N GLU A 143 0.54 -0.88 -13.96
CA GLU A 143 -0.66 -0.60 -14.74
C GLU A 143 -0.60 0.78 -15.40
N ALA A 144 -0.12 1.81 -14.69
CA ALA A 144 0.05 3.15 -15.25
C ALA A 144 1.07 3.16 -16.40
N VAL A 145 2.21 2.50 -16.23
CA VAL A 145 3.23 2.35 -17.29
C VAL A 145 2.65 1.61 -18.50
N GLN A 146 1.87 0.53 -18.29
CA GLN A 146 1.26 -0.21 -19.39
C GLN A 146 0.11 0.55 -20.05
N ALA A 147 -0.62 1.39 -19.32
CA ALA A 147 -1.63 2.29 -19.89
C ALA A 147 -0.98 3.35 -20.77
N ASP A 148 0.11 3.98 -20.30
CA ASP A 148 0.85 4.98 -21.07
C ASP A 148 1.42 4.38 -22.36
N LYS A 149 2.06 3.19 -22.29
CA LYS A 149 2.54 2.47 -23.48
C LYS A 149 1.44 2.18 -24.48
N ARG A 150 0.27 1.74 -24.03
CA ARG A 150 -0.89 1.46 -24.90
C ARG A 150 -1.44 2.73 -25.53
N ASN A 151 -1.52 3.83 -24.77
CA ASN A 151 -1.93 5.12 -25.30
C ASN A 151 -0.92 5.65 -26.32
N ARG A 152 0.38 5.51 -26.05
CA ARG A 152 1.45 5.87 -27.00
C ARG A 152 1.30 5.10 -28.31
N GLN A 153 1.15 3.77 -28.24
CA GLN A 153 0.95 2.93 -29.42
C GLN A 153 -0.27 3.33 -30.25
N ARG A 154 -1.39 3.71 -29.62
CA ARG A 154 -2.57 4.23 -30.33
C ARG A 154 -2.26 5.53 -31.06
N THR A 155 -1.59 6.47 -30.38
CA THR A 155 -1.24 7.78 -30.96
C THR A 155 -0.20 7.72 -32.08
N LEU A 156 0.55 6.62 -32.23
CA LEU A 156 1.54 6.50 -33.32
C LEU A 156 0.87 6.54 -34.71
N LYS A 157 -0.28 5.89 -34.87
CA LYS A 157 -1.01 5.93 -36.16
C LYS A 157 -1.50 7.34 -36.49
N ASP A 158 -1.99 8.04 -35.47
CA ASP A 158 -2.46 9.42 -35.61
C ASP A 158 -1.30 10.38 -35.89
N LEU A 159 -0.13 10.09 -35.30
CA LEU A 159 1.12 10.80 -35.56
C LEU A 159 1.60 10.58 -37.00
N ASP A 160 1.64 9.34 -37.49
CA ASP A 160 2.08 9.02 -38.85
C ASP A 160 1.22 9.76 -39.89
N ARG A 161 -0.10 9.75 -39.71
CA ARG A 161 -1.03 10.46 -40.59
C ARG A 161 -0.83 11.97 -40.55
N ALA A 162 -0.64 12.55 -39.36
CA ALA A 162 -0.41 13.98 -39.23
C ALA A 162 0.97 14.39 -39.80
N ALA A 163 2.00 13.57 -39.59
CA ALA A 163 3.34 13.76 -40.13
C ALA A 163 3.36 13.69 -41.66
N GLU A 164 2.57 12.80 -42.28
CA GLU A 164 2.45 12.72 -43.74
C GLU A 164 1.87 14.03 -44.33
N ILE A 165 0.80 14.56 -43.73
CA ILE A 165 0.17 15.82 -44.13
C ILE A 165 1.17 16.98 -43.99
N LEU A 166 1.84 17.07 -42.84
CA LEU A 166 2.83 18.12 -42.59
C LEU A 166 4.05 18.00 -43.52
N ALA A 167 4.55 16.79 -43.77
CA ALA A 167 5.67 16.57 -44.69
C ALA A 167 5.29 16.98 -46.12
N LYS A 168 4.06 16.73 -46.55
CA LYS A 168 3.56 17.17 -47.86
C LYS A 168 3.52 18.69 -47.95
N ALA A 169 3.00 19.38 -46.93
CA ALA A 169 3.01 20.84 -46.86
C ALA A 169 4.43 21.42 -46.86
N CYS A 170 5.34 20.85 -46.05
CA CYS A 170 6.74 21.28 -45.99
C CYS A 170 7.50 21.06 -47.30
N ARG A 171 7.23 19.97 -48.04
CA ARG A 171 7.84 19.77 -49.37
C ARG A 171 7.44 20.84 -50.36
N MET A 172 6.19 21.30 -50.32
CA MET A 172 5.73 22.40 -51.18
C MET A 172 6.36 23.73 -50.76
N LEU A 173 6.52 23.95 -49.46
CA LEU A 173 7.22 25.13 -48.94
C LEU A 173 8.70 25.17 -49.36
N LEU A 174 9.33 24.00 -49.54
CA LEU A 174 10.74 23.86 -49.93
C LEU A 174 10.94 23.68 -51.44
N ASP A 175 9.90 23.78 -52.27
CA ASP A 175 10.02 23.64 -53.73
C ASP A 175 10.33 25.00 -54.37
N ASP A 176 11.60 25.23 -54.72
CA ASP A 176 12.11 26.46 -55.35
C ASP A 176 11.42 26.81 -56.70
N LYS A 177 10.63 25.90 -57.26
CA LYS A 177 9.84 26.14 -58.48
C LYS A 177 8.52 26.85 -58.22
N LEU A 178 8.04 26.86 -56.98
CA LEU A 178 6.85 27.59 -56.57
C LEU A 178 7.21 29.04 -56.24
N SER A 179 6.44 29.99 -56.76
CA SER A 179 6.59 31.40 -56.40
C SER A 179 6.22 31.60 -54.93
N ASP A 180 7.06 32.29 -54.16
CA ASP A 180 6.82 32.62 -52.74
C ASP A 180 5.44 33.24 -52.49
N THR A 181 4.91 34.01 -53.45
CA THR A 181 3.58 34.63 -53.35
C THR A 181 2.42 33.63 -53.39
N ASP A 182 2.63 32.48 -54.02
CA ASP A 182 1.57 31.54 -54.38
C ASP A 182 1.64 30.25 -53.55
N VAL A 183 2.69 30.08 -52.73
CA VAL A 183 2.93 28.86 -51.92
C VAL A 183 1.76 28.54 -51.00
N ARG A 184 1.21 29.53 -50.29
CA ARG A 184 0.11 29.33 -49.35
C ARG A 184 -1.16 28.84 -50.06
N ASP A 185 -1.54 29.51 -51.14
CA ASP A 185 -2.72 29.15 -51.92
C ASP A 185 -2.55 27.79 -52.60
N SER A 186 -1.33 27.50 -53.07
CA SER A 186 -0.98 26.19 -53.63
C SER A 186 -1.08 25.07 -52.60
N ILE A 187 -0.62 25.28 -51.36
CA ILE A 187 -0.76 24.31 -50.27
C ILE A 187 -2.24 24.09 -49.95
N PHE A 188 -3.04 25.14 -49.81
CA PHE A 188 -4.47 25.00 -49.46
C PHE A 188 -5.33 24.37 -50.56
N ASN A 189 -4.93 24.51 -51.82
CA ASN A 189 -5.56 23.79 -52.93
C ASN A 189 -5.36 22.26 -52.84
N ILE A 190 -4.27 21.80 -52.24
CA ILE A 190 -3.93 20.38 -52.15
C ILE A 190 -4.27 19.79 -50.76
N ILE A 191 -4.16 20.60 -49.71
CA ILE A 191 -4.41 20.26 -48.32
C ILE A 191 -5.31 21.35 -47.73
N PRO A 192 -6.61 21.10 -47.57
CA PRO A 192 -7.53 22.06 -46.97
C PRO A 192 -7.03 22.63 -45.63
N GLU A 193 -7.30 23.90 -45.37
CA GLU A 193 -6.80 24.63 -44.18
C GLU A 193 -7.22 23.95 -42.87
N ASP A 194 -8.43 23.42 -42.80
CA ASP A 194 -8.97 22.67 -41.66
C ASP A 194 -8.18 21.37 -41.42
N VAL A 195 -7.83 20.65 -42.48
CA VAL A 195 -7.03 19.41 -42.42
C VAL A 195 -5.61 19.71 -41.95
N LEU A 196 -4.98 20.78 -42.46
CA LEU A 196 -3.64 21.19 -42.04
C LEU A 196 -3.64 21.64 -40.57
N THR A 197 -4.64 22.43 -40.17
CA THR A 197 -4.82 22.86 -38.78
C THR A 197 -5.01 21.67 -37.84
N HIS A 198 -5.82 20.68 -38.23
CA HIS A 198 -6.01 19.45 -37.47
C HIS A 198 -4.71 18.63 -37.38
N ALA A 199 -3.91 18.55 -38.44
CA ALA A 199 -2.62 17.87 -38.42
C ALA A 199 -1.63 18.55 -37.45
N VAL A 200 -1.56 19.89 -37.45
CA VAL A 200 -0.74 20.66 -36.50
C VAL A 200 -1.21 20.43 -35.07
N ASN A 201 -2.51 20.51 -34.80
CA ASN A 201 -3.08 20.27 -33.46
C ASN A 201 -2.85 18.83 -32.97
N ASN A 202 -2.96 17.84 -33.86
CA ASN A 202 -2.66 16.45 -33.53
C ASN A 202 -1.19 16.28 -33.14
N VAL A 203 -0.25 16.74 -33.96
CA VAL A 203 1.19 16.61 -33.66
C VAL A 203 1.55 17.34 -32.37
N THR A 204 1.07 18.58 -32.17
CA THR A 204 1.33 19.34 -30.94
C THR A 204 0.75 18.67 -29.69
N SER A 205 -0.39 17.98 -29.78
CA SER A 205 -0.96 17.20 -28.67
C SER A 205 -0.22 15.89 -28.37
N ILE A 206 0.45 15.31 -29.38
CA ILE A 206 1.18 14.03 -29.28
C ILE A 206 2.64 14.24 -28.86
N ILE A 207 3.24 15.38 -29.20
CA ILE A 207 4.57 15.76 -28.73
C ILE A 207 4.50 15.92 -27.20
N ARG A 208 5.24 15.09 -26.49
CA ARG A 208 5.40 15.15 -25.04
C ARG A 208 6.88 15.32 -24.70
N PRO A 209 7.24 16.01 -23.62
CA PRO A 209 8.62 16.04 -23.14
C PRO A 209 9.10 14.63 -22.81
N ASP A 210 10.40 14.37 -22.98
CA ASP A 210 10.98 13.02 -22.91
C ASP A 210 10.85 12.33 -21.52
N ASN A 211 10.50 13.07 -20.45
CA ASN A 211 10.54 12.55 -19.08
C ASN A 211 9.17 12.11 -18.53
N ASN A 212 9.08 10.83 -18.16
CA ASN A 212 8.15 10.20 -17.20
C ASN A 212 6.66 10.60 -17.29
N VAL A 213 6.06 10.41 -18.47
CA VAL A 213 4.66 10.79 -18.76
C VAL A 213 3.60 9.90 -18.07
N TYR A 214 3.98 8.74 -17.53
CA TYR A 214 3.06 7.81 -16.87
C TYR A 214 2.36 8.42 -15.64
N PHE A 215 2.86 9.54 -15.08
CA PHE A 215 2.20 10.24 -13.97
C PHE A 215 0.77 10.69 -14.31
N ASN A 216 0.48 11.00 -15.58
CA ASN A 216 -0.88 11.31 -16.02
C ASN A 216 -1.82 10.10 -15.87
N GLU A 217 -1.33 8.91 -16.23
CA GLU A 217 -2.07 7.66 -16.06
C GLU A 217 -2.16 7.27 -14.58
N LEU A 218 -1.15 7.62 -13.78
CA LEU A 218 -1.12 7.40 -12.33
C LEU A 218 -2.17 8.25 -11.60
N ASP A 219 -2.46 9.47 -12.05
CA ASP A 219 -3.50 10.32 -11.47
C ASP A 219 -4.88 9.63 -11.50
N SER A 220 -5.17 8.88 -12.56
CA SER A 220 -6.40 8.07 -12.66
C SER A 220 -6.52 7.02 -11.54
N LYS A 221 -5.39 6.59 -10.97
CA LYS A 221 -5.30 5.59 -9.89
C LYS A 221 -5.43 6.22 -8.49
N PHE A 222 -5.42 7.53 -8.36
CA PHE A 222 -5.50 8.23 -7.07
C PHE A 222 -6.78 7.86 -6.29
N LYS A 223 -7.89 7.59 -6.98
CA LYS A 223 -9.14 7.11 -6.35
C LYS A 223 -8.94 5.79 -5.60
N THR A 224 -8.08 4.89 -6.09
CA THR A 224 -7.75 3.63 -5.42
C THR A 224 -6.88 3.88 -4.20
N VAL A 225 -5.87 4.74 -4.33
CA VAL A 225 -4.97 5.12 -3.23
C VAL A 225 -5.76 5.74 -2.07
N ARG A 226 -6.70 6.64 -2.37
CA ARG A 226 -7.54 7.32 -1.38
C ARG A 226 -8.39 6.37 -0.52
N ARG A 227 -8.62 5.13 -0.94
CA ARG A 227 -9.39 4.14 -0.17
C ARG A 227 -8.63 3.63 1.05
N PHE A 228 -7.32 3.44 0.93
CA PHE A 228 -6.50 2.86 2.02
C PHE A 228 -5.61 3.90 2.71
N LEU A 229 -5.25 4.99 2.02
CA LEU A 229 -4.30 5.98 2.51
C LEU A 229 -4.67 6.60 3.88
N PRO A 230 -5.95 6.96 4.17
CA PRO A 230 -6.29 7.50 5.50
C PRO A 230 -6.04 6.50 6.64
N ASP A 231 -6.42 5.24 6.46
CA ASP A 231 -6.21 4.19 7.46
C ASP A 231 -4.73 3.85 7.59
N LEU A 232 -3.99 3.85 6.48
CA LEU A 232 -2.55 3.62 6.48
C LEU A 232 -1.83 4.66 7.34
N LEU A 233 -2.04 5.95 7.06
CA LEU A 233 -1.32 7.04 7.73
C LEU A 233 -1.68 7.14 9.22
N SER A 234 -2.95 6.95 9.55
CA SER A 234 -3.41 7.06 10.95
C SER A 234 -3.05 5.87 11.83
N ARG A 235 -2.66 4.73 11.24
CA ARG A 235 -2.45 3.48 11.98
C ARG A 235 -1.07 2.89 11.82
N ILE A 236 -0.33 3.20 10.77
CA ILE A 236 1.06 2.77 10.62
C ILE A 236 1.95 3.98 10.91
N HIS A 237 2.77 3.85 11.95
CA HIS A 237 3.77 4.86 12.28
C HIS A 237 5.02 4.66 11.43
N PHE A 238 5.38 5.68 10.65
CA PHE A 238 6.59 5.67 9.83
C PHE A 238 7.69 6.45 10.53
N GLU A 239 8.80 5.77 10.80
CA GLU A 239 10.03 6.36 11.32
C GLU A 239 11.16 6.11 10.31
N GLY A 240 12.23 6.90 10.41
CA GLY A 240 13.38 6.76 9.54
C GLY A 240 14.55 7.62 9.96
N ASN A 241 15.69 7.38 9.30
CA ASN A 241 16.90 8.16 9.51
C ASN A 241 16.82 9.52 8.79
N ALA A 242 17.92 10.29 8.84
CA ALA A 242 17.98 11.62 8.22
C ALA A 242 17.56 11.65 6.74
N SER A 243 17.82 10.57 5.97
CA SER A 243 17.45 10.47 4.55
C SER A 243 15.94 10.33 4.31
N ALA A 244 15.20 9.83 5.31
CA ALA A 244 13.74 9.64 5.22
C ALA A 244 12.95 10.86 5.76
N LYS A 245 13.63 11.86 6.34
CA LYS A 245 12.99 13.00 7.01
C LYS A 245 11.97 13.70 6.11
N THR A 246 12.37 14.05 4.88
CA THR A 246 11.50 14.72 3.91
C THR A 246 10.29 13.87 3.50
N LEU A 247 10.46 12.54 3.44
CA LEU A 247 9.34 11.61 3.16
C LEU A 247 8.34 11.61 4.31
N ILE A 248 8.82 11.48 5.54
CA ILE A 248 7.99 11.43 6.73
C ILE A 248 7.22 12.75 6.88
N GLU A 249 7.87 13.90 6.68
CA GLU A 249 7.23 15.22 6.67
C GLU A 249 6.11 15.30 5.61
N ALA A 250 6.34 14.75 4.41
CA ALA A 250 5.32 14.68 3.36
C ALA A 250 4.13 13.78 3.76
N LEU A 251 4.39 12.60 4.36
CA LEU A 251 3.34 11.70 4.84
C LEU A 251 2.51 12.34 5.95
N CYS A 252 3.14 13.01 6.93
CA CYS A 252 2.46 13.77 7.98
C CYS A 252 1.61 14.91 7.41
N TRP A 253 2.16 15.66 6.43
CA TRP A 253 1.39 16.71 5.77
C TRP A 253 0.15 16.14 5.07
N ILE A 254 0.29 14.99 4.37
CA ILE A 254 -0.84 14.33 3.71
C ILE A 254 -1.89 13.92 4.75
N GLU A 255 -1.49 13.29 5.85
CA GLU A 255 -2.43 12.84 6.89
C GLU A 255 -3.33 13.98 7.39
N VAL A 256 -2.75 15.15 7.65
CA VAL A 256 -3.46 16.34 8.14
C VAL A 256 -4.35 16.97 7.06
N ASN A 257 -3.94 16.94 5.80
CA ASN A 257 -4.60 17.69 4.72
C ASN A 257 -5.55 16.84 3.84
N LEU A 258 -5.45 15.51 3.86
CA LEU A 258 -6.18 14.60 2.95
C LEU A 258 -7.71 14.77 2.99
N LYS A 259 -8.25 15.15 4.17
CA LYS A 259 -9.69 15.34 4.40
C LYS A 259 -10.13 16.81 4.29
N LYS A 260 -9.20 17.76 4.19
CA LYS A 260 -9.51 19.20 4.17
C LYS A 260 -9.88 19.67 2.75
N LYS A 261 -10.84 20.59 2.65
CA LYS A 261 -11.17 21.27 1.39
C LYS A 261 -10.16 22.33 0.98
N LYS A 262 -9.49 22.95 1.95
CA LYS A 262 -8.42 23.95 1.77
C LYS A 262 -7.25 23.51 2.64
N THR A 263 -6.06 23.44 2.05
CA THR A 263 -4.83 23.05 2.76
C THR A 263 -4.33 24.22 3.59
N ASP A 264 -3.73 23.91 4.74
CA ASP A 264 -3.23 24.97 5.64
C ASP A 264 -1.95 25.61 5.10
N ASN A 265 -1.07 24.80 4.49
CA ASN A 265 0.23 25.18 3.94
C ASN A 265 0.48 24.46 2.60
N ASP A 266 1.49 24.88 1.84
CA ASP A 266 1.90 24.20 0.61
C ASP A 266 2.39 22.77 0.88
N ALA A 267 2.13 21.87 -0.07
CA ALA A 267 2.57 20.48 0.02
C ALA A 267 4.11 20.39 -0.09
N PRO A 268 4.80 19.60 0.77
CA PRO A 268 6.23 19.37 0.65
C PRO A 268 6.55 18.73 -0.71
N ARG A 269 7.43 19.36 -1.50
CA ARG A 269 7.83 18.90 -2.84
C ARG A 269 9.28 18.46 -2.94
N GLU A 270 10.06 18.62 -1.88
CA GLU A 270 11.49 18.32 -1.85
C GLU A 270 11.81 16.85 -2.15
N ILE A 271 10.86 15.94 -1.93
CA ILE A 271 10.98 14.52 -2.27
C ILE A 271 10.74 14.20 -3.75
N ILE A 272 10.08 15.10 -4.48
CA ILE A 272 9.78 14.90 -5.89
C ILE A 272 11.06 15.24 -6.65
N ASN A 273 11.71 14.22 -7.22
CA ASN A 273 12.82 14.44 -8.14
C ASN A 273 12.38 15.44 -9.22
N LYS A 274 13.11 16.54 -9.35
CA LYS A 274 12.84 17.54 -10.38
C LYS A 274 12.91 16.84 -11.75
N PRO A 275 11.97 17.15 -12.66
CA PRO A 275 11.94 16.57 -14.00
C PRO A 275 13.21 16.87 -14.79
#